data_AF-A0A087CFS1-F1
#
_entry.id   AF-A0A087CFS1-F1
#
_cell.length_a   1.000
_cell.length_b   1.000
_cell.length_c   1.000
_cell.angle_alpha   90.00
_cell.angle_beta   90.00
_cell.angle_gamma   90.00
#
_symmetry.space_group_name_H-M   'P 1'
#
loop_
_entity.id
_entity.type
_entity.pdbx_description
1 polymer ?
#
loop_
_entity_poly.entity_id
_entity_poly.type
_entity_poly.pdbx_seq_one_letter_code
_entity_poly.pdbx_strand_id
1 'polypeptide(L)'
;MADNFPIALRGYDKERVDAALAGTRENIARLREQIRAYDERVLKLEAELQEEKARKSKGSKDSFASLGANAQQLLASAEQTSTELLNRAKQDAATTRRSAQEEADTLVNNAKIDSRRLLDETEAKSKSLLSNAQDQAKTITTAAKQQADQQKATAAKTVAEQRQALDLELQNSREEHAKRLAAERASQEHEISVAQAESARKIAEQRQQADAEITRLKSEANDQIQQALAEANKRLGDVREQVSKTLTDAKRKASEITDNARTKAQQIVDEAVVSRADTLSKVSAEVQQIRADISAQQDEATAKVNELLQHLEERRVQTAKETEELLGQAKAARQEADAYAADKRSQAEHESAVLLHEAEEQAQAQVEERRNAAQEELDGLNGRIAKLQQREATITARVDELRSIFTKSFGAFAVDDDSDDAAASQGDATDGGQDGGPDVPVVNTVPDQAEAGEEDDERSEDQREQG
;
A
#
# COMPACT_ATOMS: atom_id res chain seq x y z
N MET A 1 -39.94 -7.16 -164.17
CA MET A 1 -39.44 -6.23 -163.12
C MET A 1 -40.51 -6.17 -162.04
N ALA A 2 -40.12 -6.06 -160.77
CA ALA A 2 -41.04 -5.80 -159.67
C ALA A 2 -40.81 -4.35 -159.23
N ASP A 3 -41.78 -3.48 -159.53
CA ASP A 3 -41.61 -2.05 -159.31
C ASP A 3 -41.84 -1.73 -157.83
N ASN A 4 -40.74 -1.58 -157.08
CA ASN A 4 -40.76 -1.14 -155.69
C ASN A 4 -41.23 0.32 -155.61
N PHE A 5 -42.54 0.53 -155.53
CA PHE A 5 -43.13 1.83 -155.27
C PHE A 5 -42.67 2.36 -153.90
N PRO A 6 -42.10 3.58 -153.82
CA PRO A 6 -41.63 4.13 -152.55
C PRO A 6 -42.81 4.38 -151.61
N ILE A 7 -42.60 4.09 -150.32
CA ILE A 7 -43.61 4.18 -149.27
C ILE A 7 -43.40 5.50 -148.51
N ALA A 8 -44.37 6.41 -148.61
CA ALA A 8 -44.51 7.57 -147.76
C ALA A 8 -45.15 7.18 -146.41
N LEU A 9 -45.16 8.11 -145.44
CA LEU A 9 -45.51 7.86 -144.03
C LEU A 9 -46.94 7.31 -143.78
N ARG A 10 -47.80 7.20 -144.81
CA ARG A 10 -49.13 6.57 -144.76
C ARG A 10 -49.49 5.75 -146.02
N GLY A 11 -48.50 5.22 -146.76
CA GLY A 11 -48.74 4.34 -147.93
C GLY A 11 -47.86 4.68 -149.13
N TYR A 12 -48.10 4.04 -150.28
CA TYR A 12 -47.33 4.28 -151.50
C TYR A 12 -47.45 5.73 -151.99
N ASP A 13 -46.36 6.27 -152.54
CA ASP A 13 -46.32 7.56 -153.22
C ASP A 13 -47.24 7.55 -154.45
N LYS A 14 -48.35 8.27 -154.37
CA LYS A 14 -49.39 8.27 -155.40
C LYS A 14 -48.88 8.80 -156.74
N GLU A 15 -48.05 9.84 -156.75
CA GLU A 15 -47.57 10.45 -157.99
C GLU A 15 -46.61 9.51 -158.73
N ARG A 16 -45.77 8.79 -158.00
CA ARG A 16 -44.92 7.71 -158.55
C ARG A 16 -45.74 6.56 -159.12
N VAL A 17 -46.80 6.14 -158.43
CA VAL A 17 -47.70 5.07 -158.87
C VAL A 17 -48.47 5.48 -160.13
N ASP A 18 -49.09 6.67 -160.14
CA ASP A 18 -49.86 7.16 -161.30
C ASP A 18 -48.97 7.35 -162.53
N ALA A 19 -47.71 7.80 -162.37
CA ALA A 19 -46.74 7.89 -163.46
C ALA A 19 -46.35 6.51 -164.05
N ALA A 20 -46.12 5.50 -163.19
CA ALA A 20 -45.85 4.14 -163.65
C ALA A 20 -47.08 3.50 -164.32
N LEU A 21 -48.28 3.78 -163.82
CA LEU A 21 -49.54 3.36 -164.44
C LEU A 21 -49.78 4.07 -165.80
N ALA A 22 -49.25 5.27 -166.01
CA ALA A 22 -49.26 5.89 -167.34
C ALA A 22 -48.30 5.18 -168.31
N GLY A 23 -47.03 5.00 -167.94
CA GLY A 23 -46.03 4.35 -168.79
C GLY A 23 -46.33 2.88 -169.11
N THR A 24 -46.98 2.14 -168.21
CA THR A 24 -47.44 0.78 -168.49
C THR A 24 -48.63 0.74 -169.46
N ARG A 25 -49.57 1.69 -169.39
CA ARG A 25 -50.66 1.85 -170.38
C ARG A 25 -50.12 2.17 -171.78
N GLU A 26 -49.11 3.04 -171.88
CA GLU A 26 -48.45 3.38 -173.15
C GLU A 26 -47.74 2.15 -173.75
N ASN A 27 -46.99 1.39 -172.96
CA ASN A 27 -46.37 0.15 -173.41
C ASN A 27 -47.41 -0.90 -173.87
N ILE A 28 -48.56 -1.01 -173.19
CA ILE A 28 -49.66 -1.89 -173.62
C ILE A 28 -50.26 -1.44 -174.97
N ALA A 29 -50.39 -0.14 -175.22
CA ALA A 29 -50.84 0.38 -176.50
C ALA A 29 -49.85 0.01 -177.63
N ARG A 30 -48.55 0.26 -177.41
CA ARG A 30 -47.47 -0.09 -178.36
C ARG A 30 -47.41 -1.58 -178.68
N LEU A 31 -47.55 -2.45 -177.67
CA LEU A 31 -47.58 -3.91 -177.86
C LEU A 31 -48.80 -4.37 -178.68
N ARG A 32 -49.99 -3.76 -178.47
CA ARG A 32 -51.19 -4.07 -179.25
C ARG A 32 -51.06 -3.67 -180.72
N GLU A 33 -50.37 -2.58 -181.00
CA GLU A 33 -50.08 -2.13 -182.37
C GLU A 33 -49.07 -3.06 -183.07
N GLN A 34 -48.03 -3.50 -182.35
CA GLN A 34 -47.10 -4.53 -182.85
C GLN A 34 -47.80 -5.87 -183.16
N ILE A 35 -48.71 -6.33 -182.30
CA ILE A 35 -49.48 -7.57 -182.54
C ILE A 35 -50.26 -7.48 -183.86
N ARG A 36 -51.01 -6.39 -184.09
CA ARG A 36 -51.74 -6.17 -185.37
C ARG A 36 -50.81 -6.21 -186.60
N ALA A 37 -49.63 -5.60 -186.50
CA ALA A 37 -48.64 -5.60 -187.58
C ALA A 37 -48.05 -7.00 -187.85
N TYR A 38 -48.01 -7.88 -186.84
CA TYR A 38 -47.68 -9.29 -187.03
C TYR A 38 -48.85 -10.09 -187.62
N ASP A 39 -50.08 -9.89 -187.15
CA ASP A 39 -51.28 -10.58 -187.65
C ASP A 39 -51.48 -10.32 -189.16
N GLU A 40 -51.35 -9.06 -189.60
CA GLU A 40 -51.37 -8.70 -191.03
C GLU A 40 -50.27 -9.40 -191.85
N ARG A 41 -49.12 -9.66 -191.24
CA ARG A 41 -47.98 -10.32 -191.90
C ARG A 41 -48.18 -11.83 -191.97
N VAL A 42 -48.80 -12.45 -190.97
CA VAL A 42 -49.23 -13.85 -191.01
C VAL A 42 -50.24 -14.06 -192.13
N LEU A 43 -51.28 -13.24 -192.22
CA LEU A 43 -52.30 -13.34 -193.29
C LEU A 43 -51.71 -13.22 -194.71
N LYS A 44 -50.72 -12.35 -194.91
CA LYS A 44 -49.99 -12.24 -196.20
C LYS A 44 -49.19 -13.51 -196.50
N LEU A 45 -48.44 -14.02 -195.53
CA LEU A 45 -47.66 -15.26 -195.68
C LEU A 45 -48.56 -16.49 -195.90
N GLU A 46 -49.73 -16.57 -195.28
CA GLU A 46 -50.70 -17.65 -195.50
C GLU A 46 -51.30 -17.62 -196.92
N ALA A 47 -51.56 -16.43 -197.47
CA ALA A 47 -52.00 -16.27 -198.85
C ALA A 47 -50.91 -16.71 -199.85
N GLU A 48 -49.66 -16.30 -199.64
CA GLU A 48 -48.51 -16.76 -200.42
C GLU A 48 -48.34 -18.29 -200.35
N LEU A 49 -48.52 -18.89 -199.16
CA LEU A 49 -48.47 -20.34 -198.95
C LEU A 49 -49.62 -21.09 -199.65
N GLN A 50 -50.80 -20.49 -199.78
CA GLN A 50 -51.90 -21.04 -200.57
C GLN A 50 -51.60 -20.98 -202.07
N GLU A 51 -51.05 -19.88 -202.58
CA GLU A 51 -50.70 -19.78 -204.00
C GLU A 51 -49.61 -20.78 -204.40
N GLU A 52 -48.54 -20.91 -203.59
CA GLU A 52 -47.50 -21.91 -203.82
C GLU A 52 -48.02 -23.36 -203.72
N LYS A 53 -48.93 -23.65 -202.77
CA LYS A 53 -49.62 -24.96 -202.74
C LYS A 53 -50.48 -25.20 -203.99
N ALA A 54 -51.17 -24.17 -204.50
CA ALA A 54 -51.97 -24.25 -205.72
C ALA A 54 -51.10 -24.45 -206.98
N ARG A 55 -49.91 -23.84 -207.04
CA ARG A 55 -48.90 -24.09 -208.09
C ARG A 55 -48.38 -25.53 -208.03
N LYS A 56 -48.00 -26.01 -206.83
CA LYS A 56 -47.37 -27.31 -206.63
C LYS A 56 -48.29 -28.52 -206.84
N SER A 57 -49.61 -28.35 -206.82
CA SER A 57 -50.59 -29.43 -207.01
C SER A 57 -50.85 -29.85 -208.47
N LYS A 58 -50.38 -29.07 -209.45
CA LYS A 58 -50.65 -29.30 -210.89
C LYS A 58 -49.55 -30.06 -211.65
N GLY A 59 -48.45 -30.43 -210.99
CA GLY A 59 -47.32 -31.13 -211.61
C GLY A 59 -47.18 -32.60 -211.19
N SER A 60 -46.65 -33.42 -212.10
CA SER A 60 -46.22 -34.82 -211.88
C SER A 60 -47.31 -35.86 -211.55
N LYS A 61 -47.98 -36.35 -212.61
CA LYS A 61 -48.32 -37.78 -212.70
C LYS A 61 -47.16 -38.47 -213.42
N ASP A 62 -46.43 -39.38 -212.78
CA ASP A 62 -45.72 -40.43 -213.54
C ASP A 62 -45.31 -41.68 -212.73
N SER A 63 -45.26 -42.82 -213.45
CA SER A 63 -45.55 -44.15 -212.90
C SER A 63 -44.41 -44.90 -212.17
N PHE A 64 -44.80 -45.72 -211.19
CA PHE A 64 -44.16 -46.86 -210.48
C PHE A 64 -42.64 -47.09 -210.51
N ALA A 65 -41.94 -46.97 -211.65
CA ALA A 65 -40.46 -46.96 -211.65
C ALA A 65 -39.91 -45.80 -210.80
N SER A 66 -40.63 -44.67 -210.82
CA SER A 66 -40.42 -43.55 -209.89
C SER A 66 -40.56 -43.97 -208.43
N LEU A 67 -41.54 -44.82 -208.07
CA LEU A 67 -41.72 -45.32 -206.70
C LEU A 67 -40.56 -46.22 -206.25
N GLY A 68 -39.95 -47.02 -207.12
CA GLY A 68 -38.79 -47.85 -206.75
C GLY A 68 -37.56 -47.01 -206.39
N ALA A 69 -37.19 -46.07 -207.27
CA ALA A 69 -36.10 -45.13 -207.02
C ALA A 69 -36.39 -44.20 -205.84
N ASN A 70 -37.62 -43.67 -205.74
CA ASN A 70 -38.06 -42.84 -204.64
C ASN A 70 -38.17 -43.63 -203.32
N ALA A 71 -38.45 -44.94 -203.32
CA ALA A 71 -38.42 -45.75 -202.10
C ALA A 71 -36.99 -45.96 -201.60
N GLN A 72 -36.01 -46.21 -202.50
CA GLN A 72 -34.61 -46.27 -202.12
C GLN A 72 -34.06 -44.90 -201.68
N GLN A 73 -34.41 -43.83 -202.39
CA GLN A 73 -34.07 -42.46 -202.01
C GLN A 73 -34.73 -42.06 -200.69
N LEU A 74 -35.99 -42.43 -200.45
CA LEU A 74 -36.70 -42.17 -199.21
C LEU A 74 -36.10 -42.97 -198.06
N LEU A 75 -35.75 -44.25 -198.26
CA LEU A 75 -35.12 -45.07 -197.22
C LEU A 75 -33.70 -44.57 -196.89
N ALA A 76 -32.89 -44.22 -197.90
CA ALA A 76 -31.60 -43.57 -197.69
C ALA A 76 -31.76 -42.20 -197.00
N SER A 77 -32.78 -41.41 -197.35
CA SER A 77 -33.10 -40.16 -196.65
C SER A 77 -33.64 -40.39 -195.24
N ALA A 78 -34.30 -41.52 -194.97
CA ALA A 78 -34.80 -41.90 -193.66
C ALA A 78 -33.65 -42.38 -192.76
N GLU A 79 -32.66 -43.09 -193.31
CA GLU A 79 -31.41 -43.43 -192.61
C GLU A 79 -30.56 -42.18 -192.37
N GLN A 80 -30.44 -41.28 -193.35
CA GLN A 80 -29.74 -40.00 -193.19
C GLN A 80 -30.43 -39.12 -192.14
N THR A 81 -31.75 -38.92 -192.23
CA THR A 81 -32.48 -38.11 -191.23
C THR A 81 -32.57 -38.80 -189.87
N SER A 82 -32.58 -40.13 -189.79
CA SER A 82 -32.51 -40.84 -188.50
C SER A 82 -31.13 -40.76 -187.86
N THR A 83 -30.05 -40.85 -188.65
CA THR A 83 -28.68 -40.67 -188.13
C THR A 83 -28.40 -39.21 -187.77
N GLU A 84 -28.90 -38.26 -188.54
CA GLU A 84 -28.90 -36.83 -188.20
C GLU A 84 -29.71 -36.55 -186.94
N LEU A 85 -30.92 -37.09 -186.81
CA LEU A 85 -31.76 -36.97 -185.61
C LEU A 85 -31.11 -37.62 -184.38
N LEU A 86 -30.47 -38.78 -184.52
CA LEU A 86 -29.73 -39.43 -183.43
C LEU A 86 -28.47 -38.65 -183.04
N ASN A 87 -27.76 -38.05 -184.00
CA ASN A 87 -26.60 -37.21 -183.72
C ASN A 87 -27.02 -35.89 -183.07
N ARG A 88 -28.12 -35.29 -183.53
CA ARG A 88 -28.76 -34.14 -182.90
C ARG A 88 -29.24 -34.46 -181.48
N ALA A 89 -29.94 -35.57 -181.26
CA ALA A 89 -30.38 -35.98 -179.94
C ALA A 89 -29.20 -36.26 -178.98
N LYS A 90 -28.08 -36.82 -179.48
CA LYS A 90 -26.83 -36.96 -178.71
C LYS A 90 -26.20 -35.60 -178.39
N GLN A 91 -26.22 -34.66 -179.34
CA GLN A 91 -25.71 -33.30 -179.15
C GLN A 91 -26.57 -32.52 -178.14
N ASP A 92 -27.89 -32.52 -178.32
CA ASP A 92 -28.88 -31.86 -177.45
C ASP A 92 -28.83 -32.46 -176.02
N ALA A 93 -28.66 -33.77 -175.88
CA ALA A 93 -28.44 -34.41 -174.58
C ALA A 93 -27.06 -34.06 -173.97
N ALA A 94 -26.01 -33.93 -174.78
CA ALA A 94 -24.68 -33.52 -174.31
C ALA A 94 -24.65 -32.04 -173.88
N THR A 95 -25.32 -31.14 -174.60
CA THR A 95 -25.46 -29.73 -174.20
C THR A 95 -26.34 -29.60 -172.97
N THR A 96 -27.46 -30.32 -172.90
CA THR A 96 -28.33 -30.33 -171.70
C THR A 96 -27.57 -30.83 -170.47
N ARG A 97 -26.82 -31.92 -170.59
CA ARG A 97 -25.96 -32.42 -169.50
C ARG A 97 -24.86 -31.43 -169.12
N ARG A 98 -24.25 -30.74 -170.10
CA ARG A 98 -23.23 -29.72 -169.82
C ARG A 98 -23.83 -28.53 -169.07
N SER A 99 -24.94 -27.98 -169.54
CA SER A 99 -25.59 -26.84 -168.88
C SER A 99 -26.16 -27.19 -167.52
N ALA A 100 -26.72 -28.39 -167.33
CA ALA A 100 -27.09 -28.88 -165.99
C ALA A 100 -25.88 -29.04 -165.06
N GLN A 101 -24.71 -29.41 -165.57
CA GLN A 101 -23.45 -29.45 -164.80
C GLN A 101 -22.95 -28.04 -164.47
N GLU A 102 -22.98 -27.10 -165.42
CA GLU A 102 -22.63 -25.68 -165.23
C GLU A 102 -23.56 -25.01 -164.19
N GLU A 103 -24.86 -25.31 -164.23
CA GLU A 103 -25.86 -24.90 -163.22
C GLU A 103 -25.60 -25.54 -161.85
N ALA A 104 -25.28 -26.83 -161.79
CA ALA A 104 -24.93 -27.52 -160.54
C ALA A 104 -23.64 -26.96 -159.91
N ASP A 105 -22.59 -26.72 -160.72
CA ASP A 105 -21.32 -26.17 -160.25
C ASP A 105 -21.46 -24.71 -159.79
N THR A 106 -22.26 -23.89 -160.48
CA THR A 106 -22.57 -22.53 -160.01
C THR A 106 -23.41 -22.54 -158.74
N LEU A 107 -24.42 -23.40 -158.62
CA LEU A 107 -25.21 -23.57 -157.39
C LEU A 107 -24.32 -24.00 -156.21
N VAL A 108 -23.44 -25.00 -156.41
CA VAL A 108 -22.51 -25.50 -155.39
C VAL A 108 -21.49 -24.42 -154.99
N ASN A 109 -21.01 -23.61 -155.93
CA ASN A 109 -20.08 -22.52 -155.62
C ASN A 109 -20.77 -21.35 -154.89
N ASN A 110 -22.00 -21.00 -155.27
CA ASN A 110 -22.82 -20.03 -154.54
C ASN A 110 -23.11 -20.51 -153.10
N ALA A 111 -23.51 -21.77 -152.93
CA ALA A 111 -23.74 -22.38 -151.61
C ALA A 111 -22.48 -22.43 -150.73
N LYS A 112 -21.28 -22.61 -151.32
CA LYS A 112 -19.99 -22.50 -150.61
C LYS A 112 -19.69 -21.05 -150.19
N ILE A 113 -20.00 -20.07 -151.04
CA ILE A 113 -19.81 -18.64 -150.74
C ILE A 113 -20.75 -18.21 -149.61
N ASP A 114 -22.03 -18.54 -149.68
CA ASP A 114 -22.99 -18.21 -148.62
C ASP A 114 -22.72 -18.96 -147.32
N SER A 115 -22.29 -20.23 -147.37
CA SER A 115 -21.84 -20.96 -146.18
C SER A 115 -20.66 -20.27 -145.49
N ARG A 116 -19.67 -19.79 -146.26
CA ARG A 116 -18.52 -19.03 -145.72
C ARG A 116 -18.98 -17.70 -145.12
N ARG A 117 -19.75 -16.91 -145.87
CA ARG A 117 -20.30 -15.63 -145.43
C ARG A 117 -21.10 -15.77 -144.12
N LEU A 118 -21.90 -16.82 -144.00
CA LEU A 118 -22.65 -17.12 -142.78
C LEU A 118 -21.75 -17.52 -141.60
N LEU A 119 -20.69 -18.30 -141.84
CA LEU A 119 -19.70 -18.63 -140.81
C LEU A 119 -18.93 -17.38 -140.35
N ASP A 120 -18.42 -16.59 -141.28
CA ASP A 120 -17.69 -15.34 -141.00
C ASP A 120 -18.56 -14.34 -140.21
N GLU A 121 -19.82 -14.17 -140.62
CA GLU A 121 -20.80 -13.32 -139.93
C GLU A 121 -21.15 -13.85 -138.53
N THR A 122 -21.28 -15.17 -138.38
CA THR A 122 -21.57 -15.83 -137.09
C THR A 122 -20.38 -15.76 -136.14
N GLU A 123 -19.15 -15.91 -136.64
CA GLU A 123 -17.93 -15.78 -135.87
C GLU A 123 -17.72 -14.32 -135.42
N ALA A 124 -17.96 -13.34 -136.32
CA ALA A 124 -17.91 -11.92 -135.98
C ALA A 124 -18.94 -11.53 -134.90
N LYS A 125 -20.19 -12.00 -135.03
CA LYS A 125 -21.24 -11.82 -134.01
C LYS A 125 -20.86 -12.48 -132.68
N SER A 126 -20.30 -13.69 -132.72
CA SER A 126 -19.89 -14.42 -131.51
C SER A 126 -18.72 -13.72 -130.80
N LYS A 127 -17.71 -13.26 -131.54
CA LYS A 127 -16.59 -12.45 -131.01
C LYS A 127 -17.08 -11.14 -130.40
N SER A 128 -18.00 -10.44 -131.06
CA SER A 128 -18.63 -9.22 -130.54
C SER A 128 -19.40 -9.48 -129.24
N LEU A 129 -20.26 -10.50 -129.21
CA LEU A 129 -21.03 -10.89 -128.02
C LEU A 129 -20.11 -11.29 -126.86
N LEU A 130 -19.03 -12.04 -127.12
CA LEU A 130 -18.03 -12.39 -126.12
C LEU A 130 -17.26 -11.18 -125.58
N SER A 131 -16.87 -10.21 -126.42
CA SER A 131 -16.25 -8.97 -125.93
C SER A 131 -17.22 -8.18 -125.06
N ASN A 132 -18.44 -7.95 -125.53
CA ASN A 132 -19.48 -7.24 -124.77
C ASN A 132 -19.76 -7.90 -123.41
N ALA A 133 -19.85 -9.23 -123.37
CA ALA A 133 -20.02 -9.97 -122.12
C ALA A 133 -18.79 -9.87 -121.19
N GLN A 134 -17.57 -9.93 -121.73
CA GLN A 134 -16.34 -9.72 -120.96
C GLN A 134 -16.24 -8.30 -120.41
N ASP A 135 -16.60 -7.29 -121.19
CA ASP A 135 -16.50 -5.88 -120.80
C ASP A 135 -17.61 -5.49 -119.81
N GLN A 136 -18.80 -6.06 -119.94
CA GLN A 136 -19.82 -6.03 -118.88
C GLN A 136 -19.33 -6.71 -117.60
N ALA A 137 -18.74 -7.90 -117.68
CA ALA A 137 -18.20 -8.61 -116.51
C ALA A 137 -17.07 -7.83 -115.82
N LYS A 138 -16.14 -7.23 -116.58
CA LYS A 138 -15.10 -6.32 -116.06
C LYS A 138 -15.74 -5.11 -115.37
N THR A 139 -16.75 -4.49 -115.99
CA THR A 139 -17.46 -3.33 -115.43
C THR A 139 -18.15 -3.67 -114.10
N ILE A 140 -18.91 -4.78 -114.06
CA ILE A 140 -19.62 -5.26 -112.86
C ILE A 140 -18.63 -5.61 -111.75
N THR A 141 -17.55 -6.34 -112.05
CA THR A 141 -16.55 -6.73 -111.04
C THR A 141 -15.74 -5.54 -110.53
N THR A 142 -15.39 -4.56 -111.38
CA THR A 142 -14.75 -3.31 -110.94
C THR A 142 -15.70 -2.47 -110.08
N ALA A 143 -16.96 -2.30 -110.47
CA ALA A 143 -17.95 -1.55 -109.69
C ALA A 143 -18.23 -2.22 -108.33
N ALA A 144 -18.41 -3.55 -108.30
CA ALA A 144 -18.60 -4.30 -107.07
C ALA A 144 -17.37 -4.21 -106.14
N LYS A 145 -16.15 -4.22 -106.70
CA LYS A 145 -14.92 -4.02 -105.91
C LYS A 145 -14.85 -2.60 -105.34
N GLN A 146 -15.09 -1.57 -106.15
CA GLN A 146 -15.12 -0.17 -105.71
C GLN A 146 -16.17 0.04 -104.61
N GLN A 147 -17.38 -0.51 -104.77
CA GLN A 147 -18.42 -0.45 -103.75
C GLN A 147 -18.01 -1.19 -102.46
N ALA A 148 -17.41 -2.38 -102.55
CA ALA A 148 -16.95 -3.11 -101.39
C ALA A 148 -15.81 -2.38 -100.65
N ASP A 149 -14.87 -1.76 -101.38
CA ASP A 149 -13.77 -0.99 -100.79
C ASP A 149 -14.28 0.35 -100.21
N GLN A 150 -15.29 0.98 -100.82
CA GLN A 150 -16.00 2.13 -100.24
C GLN A 150 -16.75 1.75 -98.96
N GLN A 151 -17.44 0.61 -98.94
CA GLN A 151 -18.15 0.10 -97.75
C GLN A 151 -17.17 -0.24 -96.61
N LYS A 152 -15.99 -0.80 -96.91
CA LYS A 152 -14.91 -0.98 -95.92
C LYS A 152 -14.41 0.37 -95.39
N ALA A 153 -14.22 1.37 -96.27
CA ALA A 153 -13.75 2.69 -95.87
C ALA A 153 -14.76 3.43 -94.99
N THR A 154 -16.07 3.36 -95.29
CA THR A 154 -17.11 3.95 -94.44
C THR A 154 -17.26 3.19 -93.12
N ALA A 155 -17.22 1.86 -93.12
CA ALA A 155 -17.26 1.06 -91.89
C ALA A 155 -16.02 1.29 -91.00
N ALA A 156 -14.82 1.39 -91.57
CA ALA A 156 -13.61 1.74 -90.83
C ALA A 156 -13.69 3.14 -90.23
N LYS A 157 -14.24 4.11 -91.00
CA LYS A 157 -14.50 5.46 -90.51
C LYS A 157 -15.50 5.49 -89.35
N THR A 158 -16.67 4.86 -89.48
CA THR A 158 -17.68 4.88 -88.41
C THR A 158 -17.22 4.15 -87.15
N VAL A 159 -16.43 3.06 -87.28
CA VAL A 159 -15.80 2.39 -86.13
C VAL A 159 -14.74 3.28 -85.47
N ALA A 160 -13.99 4.08 -86.22
CA ALA A 160 -13.06 5.05 -85.65
C ALA A 160 -13.79 6.19 -84.92
N GLU A 161 -14.84 6.75 -85.52
CA GLU A 161 -15.69 7.79 -84.92
C GLU A 161 -16.39 7.28 -83.65
N GLN A 162 -16.91 6.04 -83.65
CA GLN A 162 -17.50 5.39 -82.48
C GLN A 162 -16.46 5.16 -81.35
N ARG A 163 -15.25 4.71 -81.69
CA ARG A 163 -14.17 4.56 -80.70
C ARG A 163 -13.79 5.90 -80.08
N GLN A 164 -13.59 6.93 -80.89
CA GLN A 164 -13.27 8.28 -80.39
C GLN A 164 -14.39 8.84 -79.51
N ALA A 165 -15.66 8.60 -79.84
CA ALA A 165 -16.79 8.99 -79.00
C ALA A 165 -16.80 8.25 -77.65
N LEU A 166 -16.56 6.93 -77.66
CA LEU A 166 -16.48 6.11 -76.44
C LEU A 166 -15.25 6.45 -75.57
N ASP A 167 -14.10 6.77 -76.18
CA ASP A 167 -12.90 7.20 -75.46
C ASP A 167 -13.12 8.56 -74.78
N LEU A 168 -13.83 9.49 -75.44
CA LEU A 168 -14.24 10.77 -74.86
C LEU A 168 -15.29 10.60 -73.75
N GLU A 169 -16.28 9.73 -73.93
CA GLU A 169 -17.28 9.41 -72.90
C GLU A 169 -16.61 8.77 -71.67
N LEU A 170 -15.68 7.83 -71.88
CA LEU A 170 -14.91 7.19 -70.83
C LEU A 170 -13.96 8.18 -70.11
N GLN A 171 -13.36 9.13 -70.82
CA GLN A 171 -12.59 10.21 -70.19
C GLN A 171 -13.50 11.11 -69.35
N ASN A 172 -14.62 11.59 -69.91
CA ASN A 172 -15.58 12.44 -69.21
C ASN A 172 -16.12 11.76 -67.94
N SER A 173 -16.49 10.49 -68.04
CA SER A 173 -16.90 9.66 -66.91
C SER A 173 -15.82 9.55 -65.84
N ARG A 174 -14.56 9.26 -66.22
CA ARG A 174 -13.42 9.19 -65.29
C ARG A 174 -13.15 10.53 -64.60
N GLU A 175 -13.20 11.63 -65.35
CA GLU A 175 -13.05 12.97 -64.80
C GLU A 175 -14.19 13.33 -63.84
N GLU A 176 -15.43 12.96 -64.16
CA GLU A 176 -16.56 13.20 -63.27
C GLU A 176 -16.47 12.35 -62.00
N HIS A 177 -16.12 11.06 -62.12
CA HIS A 177 -15.86 10.20 -60.96
C HIS A 177 -14.72 10.74 -60.08
N ALA A 178 -13.63 11.26 -60.68
CA ALA A 178 -12.55 11.91 -59.95
C ALA A 178 -13.01 13.19 -59.23
N LYS A 179 -13.82 14.03 -59.89
CA LYS A 179 -14.41 15.26 -59.30
C LYS A 179 -15.38 14.92 -58.15
N ARG A 180 -16.25 13.92 -58.33
CA ARG A 180 -17.17 13.41 -57.29
C ARG A 180 -16.40 12.86 -56.08
N LEU A 181 -15.39 12.01 -56.30
CA LEU A 181 -14.55 11.45 -55.23
C LEU A 181 -13.74 12.53 -54.49
N ALA A 182 -13.26 13.56 -55.19
CA ALA A 182 -12.59 14.70 -54.56
C ALA A 182 -13.55 15.54 -53.69
N ALA A 183 -14.77 15.79 -54.18
CA ALA A 183 -15.81 16.49 -53.42
C ALA A 183 -16.28 15.70 -52.19
N GLU A 184 -16.47 14.38 -52.34
CA GLU A 184 -16.83 13.48 -51.23
C GLU A 184 -15.75 13.46 -50.14
N ARG A 185 -14.46 13.34 -50.53
CA ARG A 185 -13.33 13.43 -49.60
C ARG A 185 -13.25 14.78 -48.90
N ALA A 186 -13.49 15.88 -49.62
CA ALA A 186 -13.52 17.21 -49.03
C ALA A 186 -14.68 17.40 -48.04
N SER A 187 -15.85 16.79 -48.29
CA SER A 187 -16.96 16.74 -47.32
C SER A 187 -16.56 15.95 -46.08
N GLN A 188 -16.04 14.73 -46.25
CA GLN A 188 -15.61 13.87 -45.15
C GLN A 188 -14.50 14.51 -44.30
N GLU A 189 -13.52 15.16 -44.92
CA GLU A 189 -12.44 15.88 -44.22
C GLU A 189 -12.97 17.12 -43.48
N HIS A 190 -13.95 17.82 -44.05
CA HIS A 190 -14.65 18.91 -43.36
C HIS A 190 -15.50 18.41 -42.17
N GLU A 191 -16.27 17.34 -42.35
CA GLU A 191 -17.08 16.70 -41.31
C GLU A 191 -16.20 16.20 -40.15
N ILE A 192 -15.05 15.58 -40.45
CA ILE A 192 -14.05 15.17 -39.44
C ILE A 192 -13.48 16.40 -38.72
N SER A 193 -13.16 17.48 -39.43
CA SER A 193 -12.66 18.72 -38.83
C SER A 193 -13.70 19.38 -37.90
N VAL A 194 -14.97 19.41 -38.31
CA VAL A 194 -16.10 19.89 -37.48
C VAL A 194 -16.29 19.00 -36.25
N ALA A 195 -16.28 17.67 -36.40
CA ALA A 195 -16.41 16.73 -35.29
C ALA A 195 -15.23 16.83 -34.29
N GLN A 196 -14.00 17.06 -34.77
CA GLN A 196 -12.84 17.34 -33.93
C GLN A 196 -13.00 18.66 -33.17
N ALA A 197 -13.45 19.74 -33.84
CA ALA A 197 -13.69 21.03 -33.21
C ALA A 197 -14.83 20.97 -32.16
N GLU A 198 -15.90 20.22 -32.43
CA GLU A 198 -16.95 19.96 -31.44
C GLU A 198 -16.44 19.14 -30.24
N SER A 199 -15.64 18.09 -30.49
CA SER A 199 -15.05 17.28 -29.42
C SER A 199 -14.14 18.14 -28.53
N ALA A 200 -13.29 18.98 -29.13
CA ALA A 200 -12.45 19.92 -28.41
C ALA A 200 -13.27 20.94 -27.57
N ARG A 201 -14.39 21.46 -28.11
CA ARG A 201 -15.32 22.32 -27.35
C ARG A 201 -15.95 21.59 -26.17
N LYS A 202 -16.50 20.39 -26.38
CA LYS A 202 -17.11 19.55 -25.34
C LYS A 202 -16.11 19.22 -24.22
N ILE A 203 -14.85 18.94 -24.56
CA ILE A 203 -13.77 18.73 -23.59
C ILE A 203 -13.42 20.02 -22.83
N ALA A 204 -13.40 21.18 -23.49
CA ALA A 204 -13.16 22.48 -22.85
C ALA A 204 -14.31 22.87 -21.89
N GLU A 205 -15.56 22.67 -22.31
CA GLU A 205 -16.76 22.88 -21.49
C GLU A 205 -16.77 21.96 -20.26
N GLN A 206 -16.47 20.67 -20.43
CA GLN A 206 -16.35 19.71 -19.32
C GLN A 206 -15.23 20.10 -18.33
N ARG A 207 -14.08 20.57 -18.82
CA ARG A 207 -13.00 21.09 -17.96
C ARG A 207 -13.46 22.33 -17.20
N GLN A 208 -14.08 23.30 -17.87
CA GLN A 208 -14.59 24.51 -17.22
C GLN A 208 -15.65 24.19 -16.16
N GLN A 209 -16.53 23.21 -16.40
CA GLN A 209 -17.49 22.73 -15.42
C GLN A 209 -16.80 22.05 -14.22
N ALA A 210 -15.83 21.18 -14.47
CA ALA A 210 -15.05 20.52 -13.42
C ALA A 210 -14.22 21.52 -12.59
N ASP A 211 -13.57 22.49 -13.21
CA ASP A 211 -12.82 23.55 -12.53
C ASP A 211 -13.73 24.46 -11.70
N ALA A 212 -14.94 24.76 -12.20
CA ALA A 212 -15.96 25.50 -11.45
C ALA A 212 -16.48 24.68 -10.25
N GLU A 213 -16.73 23.38 -10.41
CA GLU A 213 -17.13 22.50 -9.30
C GLU A 213 -16.02 22.32 -8.27
N ILE A 214 -14.77 22.11 -8.69
CA ILE A 214 -13.59 22.07 -7.80
C ILE A 214 -13.47 23.39 -7.02
N THR A 215 -13.76 24.53 -7.67
CA THR A 215 -13.74 25.86 -7.02
C THR A 215 -14.89 26.00 -6.02
N ARG A 216 -16.10 25.56 -6.37
CA ARG A 216 -17.26 25.52 -5.47
C ARG A 216 -16.99 24.65 -4.24
N LEU A 217 -16.55 23.41 -4.44
CA LEU A 217 -16.21 22.46 -3.36
C LEU A 217 -15.07 22.97 -2.47
N LYS A 218 -14.09 23.69 -3.03
CA LYS A 218 -13.05 24.38 -2.24
C LYS A 218 -13.61 25.54 -1.41
N SER A 219 -14.58 26.29 -1.91
CA SER A 219 -15.29 27.30 -1.11
C SER A 219 -16.07 26.63 0.02
N GLU A 220 -16.96 25.69 -0.32
CA GLU A 220 -17.80 24.96 0.64
C GLU A 220 -16.96 24.28 1.73
N ALA A 221 -15.81 23.70 1.38
CA ALA A 221 -14.87 23.13 2.35
C ALA A 221 -14.17 24.21 3.21
N ASN A 222 -13.74 25.34 2.64
CA ASN A 222 -13.19 26.47 3.40
C ASN A 222 -14.22 27.06 4.36
N ASP A 223 -15.47 27.21 3.93
CA ASP A 223 -16.58 27.73 4.72
C ASP A 223 -16.92 26.77 5.87
N GLN A 224 -16.92 25.46 5.62
CA GLN A 224 -17.04 24.42 6.66
C GLN A 224 -15.85 24.44 7.64
N ILE A 225 -14.62 24.63 7.16
CA ILE A 225 -13.43 24.77 8.02
C ILE A 225 -13.53 26.03 8.90
N GLN A 226 -13.98 27.16 8.34
CA GLN A 226 -14.19 28.39 9.12
C GLN A 226 -15.31 28.23 10.15
N GLN A 227 -16.42 27.57 9.81
CA GLN A 227 -17.50 27.26 10.75
C GLN A 227 -17.01 26.32 11.87
N ALA A 228 -16.29 25.25 11.54
CA ALA A 228 -15.73 24.32 12.51
C ALA A 228 -14.69 24.99 13.43
N LEU A 229 -13.87 25.91 12.89
CA LEU A 229 -12.94 26.72 13.69
C LEU A 229 -13.67 27.75 14.56
N ALA A 230 -14.75 28.37 14.08
CA ALA A 230 -15.58 29.28 14.87
C ALA A 230 -16.29 28.54 16.01
N GLU A 231 -16.84 27.36 15.76
CA GLU A 231 -17.41 26.48 16.78
C GLU A 231 -16.35 26.00 17.77
N ALA A 232 -15.17 25.57 17.31
CA ALA A 232 -14.09 25.15 18.20
C ALA A 232 -13.62 26.29 19.10
N ASN A 233 -13.44 27.50 18.55
CA ASN A 233 -13.11 28.70 19.33
C ASN A 233 -14.22 29.08 20.31
N LYS A 234 -15.49 28.98 19.90
CA LYS A 234 -16.63 29.20 20.81
C LYS A 234 -16.63 28.19 21.95
N ARG A 235 -16.59 26.88 21.67
CA ARG A 235 -16.54 25.81 22.69
C ARG A 235 -15.33 25.97 23.62
N LEU A 236 -14.19 26.43 23.09
CA LEU A 236 -12.98 26.71 23.89
C LEU A 236 -13.17 27.97 24.76
N GLY A 237 -13.94 28.97 24.30
CA GLY A 237 -14.46 30.07 25.12
C GLY A 237 -15.40 29.59 26.22
N ASP A 238 -16.43 28.83 25.87
CA ASP A 238 -17.41 28.23 26.80
C ASP A 238 -16.71 27.38 27.88
N VAL A 239 -15.70 26.59 27.50
CA VAL A 239 -14.86 25.80 28.42
C VAL A 239 -13.96 26.70 29.27
N ARG A 240 -13.37 27.77 28.72
CA ARG A 240 -12.60 28.76 29.53
C ARG A 240 -13.50 29.45 30.56
N GLU A 241 -14.75 29.76 30.22
CA GLU A 241 -15.73 30.34 31.14
C GLU A 241 -16.14 29.31 32.21
N GLN A 242 -16.43 28.06 31.83
CA GLN A 242 -16.68 27.00 32.81
C GLN A 242 -15.49 26.76 33.74
N VAL A 243 -14.26 26.78 33.23
CA VAL A 243 -13.03 26.65 34.03
C VAL A 243 -12.83 27.87 34.93
N SER A 244 -13.08 29.09 34.47
CA SER A 244 -12.98 30.29 35.33
C SER A 244 -14.05 30.31 36.42
N LYS A 245 -15.28 29.89 36.10
CA LYS A 245 -16.40 29.75 37.05
C LYS A 245 -16.13 28.65 38.07
N THR A 246 -15.76 27.45 37.65
CA THR A 246 -15.41 26.34 38.56
C THR A 246 -14.17 26.64 39.40
N LEU A 247 -13.18 27.36 38.87
CA LEU A 247 -12.05 27.87 39.66
C LEU A 247 -12.50 28.92 40.69
N THR A 248 -13.47 29.78 40.35
CA THR A 248 -14.02 30.78 41.28
C THR A 248 -14.88 30.13 42.37
N ASP A 249 -15.73 29.16 42.02
CA ASP A 249 -16.49 28.35 42.97
C ASP A 249 -15.58 27.46 43.83
N ALA A 250 -14.49 26.92 43.27
CA ALA A 250 -13.48 26.16 44.03
C ALA A 250 -12.70 27.06 44.98
N LYS A 251 -12.30 28.27 44.57
CA LYS A 251 -11.69 29.27 45.45
C LYS A 251 -12.64 29.70 46.56
N ARG A 252 -13.91 29.98 46.24
CA ARG A 252 -14.94 30.31 47.22
C ARG A 252 -15.16 29.16 48.21
N LYS A 253 -15.30 27.92 47.74
CA LYS A 253 -15.38 26.74 48.61
C LYS A 253 -14.12 26.55 49.45
N ALA A 254 -12.93 26.82 48.92
CA ALA A 254 -11.69 26.78 49.69
C ALA A 254 -11.67 27.85 50.78
N SER A 255 -12.08 29.10 50.48
CA SER A 255 -12.28 30.16 51.48
C SER A 255 -13.29 29.75 52.54
N GLU A 256 -14.47 29.26 52.14
CA GLU A 256 -15.50 28.74 53.05
C GLU A 256 -14.96 27.60 53.92
N ILE A 257 -14.14 26.70 53.39
CA ILE A 257 -13.48 25.64 54.17
C ILE A 257 -12.45 26.23 55.14
N THR A 258 -11.62 27.19 54.72
CA THR A 258 -10.64 27.83 55.63
C THR A 258 -11.31 28.69 56.70
N ASP A 259 -12.42 29.35 56.40
CA ASP A 259 -13.16 30.17 57.36
C ASP A 259 -13.94 29.28 58.34
N ASN A 260 -14.53 28.17 57.88
CA ASN A 260 -15.11 27.16 58.76
C ASN A 260 -14.03 26.46 59.62
N ALA A 261 -12.86 26.14 59.06
CA ALA A 261 -11.75 25.56 59.80
C ALA A 261 -11.19 26.54 60.85
N ARG A 262 -11.07 27.84 60.50
CA ARG A 262 -10.66 28.90 61.42
C ARG A 262 -11.71 29.14 62.52
N THR A 263 -13.00 29.10 62.17
CA THR A 263 -14.10 29.21 63.14
C THR A 263 -14.09 28.02 64.10
N LYS A 264 -13.90 26.79 63.59
CA LYS A 264 -13.75 25.59 64.44
C LYS A 264 -12.49 25.62 65.30
N ALA A 265 -11.36 26.09 64.77
CA ALA A 265 -10.13 26.26 65.54
C ALA A 265 -10.31 27.30 66.65
N GLN A 266 -10.99 28.42 66.38
CA GLN A 266 -11.36 29.40 67.39
C GLN A 266 -12.31 28.79 68.43
N GLN A 267 -13.35 28.06 68.01
CA GLN A 267 -14.25 27.35 68.92
C GLN A 267 -13.51 26.35 69.82
N ILE A 268 -12.55 25.58 69.28
CA ILE A 268 -11.72 24.65 70.07
C ILE A 268 -10.82 25.40 71.05
N VAL A 269 -10.26 26.57 70.67
CA VAL A 269 -9.48 27.42 71.59
C VAL A 269 -10.37 28.01 72.69
N ASP A 270 -11.55 28.52 72.33
CA ASP A 270 -12.51 29.10 73.28
C ASP A 270 -13.05 28.01 74.23
N GLU A 271 -13.36 26.81 73.71
CA GLU A 271 -13.77 25.63 74.47
C GLU A 271 -12.64 25.09 75.36
N ALA A 272 -11.39 25.12 74.91
CA ALA A 272 -10.23 24.80 75.73
C ALA A 272 -10.00 25.86 76.84
N VAL A 273 -10.27 27.15 76.58
CA VAL A 273 -10.22 28.21 77.60
C VAL A 273 -11.36 28.03 78.62
N VAL A 274 -12.57 27.69 78.18
CA VAL A 274 -13.71 27.39 79.08
C VAL A 274 -13.45 26.12 79.88
N SER A 275 -12.96 25.05 79.27
CA SER A 275 -12.56 23.81 79.95
C SER A 275 -11.42 24.04 80.95
N ARG A 276 -10.44 24.89 80.61
CA ARG A 276 -9.38 25.32 81.54
C ARG A 276 -9.93 26.17 82.69
N ALA A 277 -10.96 27.00 82.45
CA ALA A 277 -11.62 27.76 83.52
C ALA A 277 -12.48 26.88 84.43
N ASP A 278 -13.19 25.89 83.87
CA ASP A 278 -14.02 24.92 84.61
C ASP A 278 -13.15 23.94 85.41
N THR A 279 -12.03 23.46 84.86
CA THR A 279 -11.04 22.66 85.61
C THR A 279 -10.35 23.48 86.69
N LEU A 280 -9.95 24.74 86.43
CA LEU A 280 -9.47 25.63 87.50
C LEU A 280 -10.53 25.89 88.58
N SER A 281 -11.81 26.00 88.20
CA SER A 281 -12.93 26.13 89.13
C SER A 281 -13.08 24.88 90.01
N LYS A 282 -13.08 23.69 89.42
CA LYS A 282 -13.13 22.39 90.12
C LYS A 282 -11.94 22.20 91.05
N VAL A 283 -10.71 22.41 90.56
CA VAL A 283 -9.50 22.38 91.39
C VAL A 283 -9.57 23.42 92.52
N SER A 284 -10.15 24.60 92.30
CA SER A 284 -10.32 25.58 93.38
C SER A 284 -11.36 25.16 94.44
N ALA A 285 -12.39 24.41 94.05
CA ALA A 285 -13.37 23.83 94.96
C ALA A 285 -12.79 22.62 95.72
N GLU A 286 -12.05 21.75 95.03
CA GLU A 286 -11.31 20.64 95.62
C GLU A 286 -10.25 21.15 96.62
N VAL A 287 -9.51 22.22 96.31
CA VAL A 287 -8.57 22.87 97.25
C VAL A 287 -9.27 23.51 98.45
N GLN A 288 -10.51 23.98 98.30
CA GLN A 288 -11.33 24.43 99.45
C GLN A 288 -11.82 23.26 100.29
N GLN A 289 -12.22 22.15 99.67
CA GLN A 289 -12.64 20.93 100.36
C GLN A 289 -11.46 20.30 101.12
N ILE A 290 -10.31 20.11 100.47
CA ILE A 290 -9.06 19.63 101.07
C ILE A 290 -8.63 20.54 102.24
N ARG A 291 -8.83 21.87 102.15
CA ARG A 291 -8.59 22.77 103.30
C ARG A 291 -9.55 22.54 104.47
N ALA A 292 -10.81 22.22 104.21
CA ALA A 292 -11.77 21.88 105.26
C ALA A 292 -11.43 20.52 105.89
N ASP A 293 -11.06 19.53 105.08
CA ASP A 293 -10.68 18.19 105.53
C ASP A 293 -9.37 18.23 106.34
N ILE A 294 -8.36 19.00 105.91
CA ILE A 294 -7.13 19.24 106.69
C ILE A 294 -7.43 19.98 108.01
N SER A 295 -8.36 20.93 108.03
CA SER A 295 -8.77 21.59 109.28
C SER A 295 -9.42 20.59 110.24
N ALA A 296 -10.31 19.74 109.75
CA ALA A 296 -10.96 18.70 110.56
C ALA A 296 -9.94 17.67 111.07
N GLN A 297 -8.97 17.27 110.24
CA GLN A 297 -7.86 16.40 110.65
C GLN A 297 -6.94 17.07 111.68
N GLN A 298 -6.70 18.38 111.60
CA GLN A 298 -5.94 19.12 112.62
C GLN A 298 -6.69 19.23 113.95
N ASP A 299 -8.00 19.45 113.93
CA ASP A 299 -8.84 19.42 115.14
C ASP A 299 -8.88 18.01 115.76
N GLU A 300 -9.02 16.95 114.94
CA GLU A 300 -9.02 15.55 115.39
C GLU A 300 -7.65 15.10 115.93
N ALA A 301 -6.55 15.49 115.26
CA ALA A 301 -5.20 15.25 115.74
C ALA A 301 -4.94 16.00 117.06
N THR A 302 -5.44 17.23 117.20
CA THR A 302 -5.33 18.00 118.45
C THR A 302 -6.14 17.33 119.57
N ALA A 303 -7.30 16.74 119.28
CA ALA A 303 -8.04 15.94 120.26
C ALA A 303 -7.24 14.69 120.70
N LYS A 304 -6.72 13.92 119.74
CA LYS A 304 -5.89 12.72 120.01
C LYS A 304 -4.61 13.02 120.79
N VAL A 305 -3.94 14.15 120.52
CA VAL A 305 -2.77 14.59 121.30
C VAL A 305 -3.15 14.91 122.75
N ASN A 306 -4.33 15.50 123.00
CA ASN A 306 -4.78 15.74 124.38
C ASN A 306 -5.16 14.44 125.12
N GLU A 307 -5.76 13.47 124.43
CA GLU A 307 -6.03 12.12 124.96
C GLU A 307 -4.72 11.38 125.31
N LEU A 308 -3.72 11.46 124.44
CA LEU A 308 -2.39 10.87 124.67
C LEU A 308 -1.60 11.56 125.79
N LEU A 309 -1.72 12.89 125.94
CA LEU A 309 -1.20 13.61 127.11
C LEU A 309 -1.87 13.15 128.42
N GLN A 310 -3.13 12.72 128.38
CA GLN A 310 -3.85 12.22 129.54
C GLN A 310 -3.39 10.79 129.93
N HIS A 311 -3.17 9.91 128.94
CA HIS A 311 -2.51 8.61 129.17
C HIS A 311 -1.05 8.74 129.63
N LEU A 312 -0.36 9.80 129.25
CA LEU A 312 0.99 10.15 129.74
C LEU A 312 0.99 10.33 131.26
N GLU A 313 0.03 11.08 131.80
CA GLU A 313 -0.08 11.36 133.25
C GLU A 313 -0.58 10.12 134.04
N GLU A 314 -1.44 9.28 133.45
CA GLU A 314 -1.81 8.00 134.08
C GLU A 314 -0.63 7.01 134.15
N ARG A 315 0.14 6.84 133.07
CA ARG A 315 1.35 6.01 133.07
C ARG A 315 2.43 6.61 134.00
N ARG A 316 2.46 7.93 134.18
CA ARG A 316 3.33 8.61 135.17
C ARG A 316 3.02 8.19 136.62
N VAL A 317 1.76 7.94 136.97
CA VAL A 317 1.37 7.40 138.29
C VAL A 317 1.60 5.88 138.37
N GLN A 318 1.43 5.16 137.27
CA GLN A 318 1.58 3.71 137.22
C GLN A 318 3.05 3.27 137.40
N THR A 319 3.96 3.78 136.57
CA THR A 319 5.37 3.35 136.59
C THR A 319 6.13 3.82 137.81
N ALA A 320 5.62 4.81 138.57
CA ALA A 320 6.13 5.14 139.90
C ALA A 320 6.02 3.95 140.88
N LYS A 321 4.94 3.15 140.81
CA LYS A 321 4.77 1.93 141.62
C LYS A 321 5.67 0.80 141.11
N GLU A 322 5.74 0.64 139.79
CA GLU A 322 6.58 -0.38 139.14
C GLU A 322 8.07 -0.18 139.49
N THR A 323 8.53 1.08 139.64
CA THR A 323 9.91 1.36 140.13
C THR A 323 10.16 0.95 141.58
N GLU A 324 9.14 0.89 142.44
CA GLU A 324 9.28 0.44 143.83
C GLU A 324 9.35 -1.10 143.91
N GLU A 325 8.56 -1.81 143.10
CA GLU A 325 8.66 -3.28 142.96
C GLU A 325 9.99 -3.72 142.31
N LEU A 326 10.45 -3.03 141.26
CA LEU A 326 11.74 -3.32 140.60
C LEU A 326 12.93 -3.14 141.56
N LEU A 327 12.89 -2.16 142.48
CA LEU A 327 13.93 -2.00 143.51
C LEU A 327 13.90 -3.14 144.56
N GLY A 328 12.74 -3.77 144.76
CA GLY A 328 12.60 -5.00 145.54
C GLY A 328 13.24 -6.19 144.83
N GLN A 329 12.94 -6.39 143.54
CA GLN A 329 13.50 -7.47 142.72
C GLN A 329 15.03 -7.36 142.57
N ALA A 330 15.56 -6.15 142.45
CA ALA A 330 17.01 -5.89 142.40
C ALA A 330 17.76 -6.35 143.67
N LYS A 331 17.11 -6.38 144.83
CA LYS A 331 17.72 -6.92 146.08
C LYS A 331 17.81 -8.44 146.07
N ALA A 332 16.84 -9.13 145.46
CA ALA A 332 16.86 -10.59 145.34
C ALA A 332 17.95 -11.06 144.35
N ALA A 333 17.99 -10.48 143.14
CA ALA A 333 18.93 -10.86 142.10
C ALA A 333 20.42 -10.73 142.53
N ARG A 334 20.73 -9.77 143.40
CA ARG A 334 22.08 -9.63 143.96
C ARG A 334 22.45 -10.75 144.94
N GLN A 335 21.51 -11.26 145.73
CA GLN A 335 21.78 -12.34 146.68
C GLN A 335 22.00 -13.70 146.00
N GLU A 336 21.40 -13.93 144.82
CA GLU A 336 21.73 -15.09 143.99
C GLU A 336 23.16 -14.98 143.40
N ALA A 337 23.61 -13.76 143.07
CA ALA A 337 24.98 -13.53 142.62
C ALA A 337 26.03 -13.74 143.73
N ASP A 338 25.71 -13.37 144.98
CA ASP A 338 26.56 -13.65 146.15
C ASP A 338 26.79 -15.17 146.33
N ALA A 339 25.76 -16.00 146.09
CA ALA A 339 25.86 -17.46 146.19
C ALA A 339 26.71 -18.09 145.07
N TYR A 340 26.49 -17.72 143.81
CA TYR A 340 27.24 -18.28 142.67
C TYR A 340 28.74 -17.93 142.74
N ALA A 341 29.06 -16.72 143.18
CA ALA A 341 30.45 -16.27 143.35
C ALA A 341 31.21 -17.01 144.47
N ALA A 342 30.51 -17.59 145.46
CA ALA A 342 31.12 -18.36 146.53
C ALA A 342 31.48 -19.79 146.08
N ASP A 343 30.56 -20.50 145.41
CA ASP A 343 30.80 -21.86 144.91
C ASP A 343 32.01 -21.93 143.95
N LYS A 344 32.12 -20.95 143.04
CA LYS A 344 33.25 -20.90 142.10
C LYS A 344 34.61 -20.58 142.74
N ARG A 345 34.66 -19.94 143.92
CA ARG A 345 35.92 -19.77 144.68
C ARG A 345 36.32 -21.07 145.36
N SER A 346 35.38 -21.75 146.02
CA SER A 346 35.61 -23.04 146.69
C SER A 346 36.24 -24.08 145.74
N GLN A 347 35.77 -24.16 144.50
CA GLN A 347 36.33 -25.07 143.49
C GLN A 347 37.77 -24.69 143.10
N ALA A 348 38.06 -23.41 142.89
CA ALA A 348 39.40 -22.92 142.55
C ALA A 348 40.40 -23.06 143.73
N GLU A 349 39.95 -22.88 144.98
CA GLU A 349 40.74 -23.13 146.18
C GLU A 349 41.12 -24.61 146.31
N HIS A 350 40.22 -25.53 145.95
CA HIS A 350 40.50 -26.97 145.96
C HIS A 350 41.53 -27.39 144.90
N GLU A 351 41.41 -26.91 143.66
CA GLU A 351 42.37 -27.18 142.59
C GLU A 351 43.76 -26.58 142.91
N SER A 352 43.81 -25.38 143.49
CA SER A 352 45.04 -24.73 143.95
C SER A 352 45.74 -25.52 145.07
N ALA A 353 44.99 -26.03 146.05
CA ALA A 353 45.54 -26.79 147.18
C ALA A 353 46.25 -28.08 146.76
N VAL A 354 45.73 -28.80 145.75
CA VAL A 354 46.36 -30.01 145.21
C VAL A 354 47.68 -29.67 144.51
N LEU A 355 47.68 -28.63 143.66
CA LEU A 355 48.84 -28.22 142.88
C LEU A 355 49.97 -27.66 143.78
N LEU A 356 49.62 -27.00 144.90
CA LEU A 356 50.57 -26.59 145.93
C LEU A 356 51.18 -27.79 146.67
N HIS A 357 50.39 -28.79 147.07
CA HIS A 357 50.91 -29.96 147.80
C HIS A 357 51.89 -30.79 146.96
N GLU A 358 51.61 -30.96 145.66
CA GLU A 358 52.50 -31.69 144.73
C GLU A 358 53.81 -30.92 144.48
N ALA A 359 53.79 -29.59 144.54
CA ALA A 359 54.98 -28.74 144.51
C ALA A 359 55.75 -28.75 145.86
N GLU A 360 55.06 -28.81 147.00
CA GLU A 360 55.69 -28.85 148.32
C GLU A 360 56.48 -30.14 148.57
N GLU A 361 55.98 -31.32 148.16
CA GLU A 361 56.75 -32.58 148.29
C GLU A 361 58.04 -32.54 147.45
N GLN A 362 57.98 -32.02 146.22
CA GLN A 362 59.15 -31.86 145.36
C GLN A 362 60.15 -30.83 145.91
N ALA A 363 59.65 -29.74 146.51
CA ALA A 363 60.49 -28.74 147.17
C ALA A 363 61.14 -29.28 148.46
N GLN A 364 60.40 -30.03 149.28
CA GLN A 364 60.93 -30.63 150.52
C GLN A 364 62.06 -31.62 150.23
N ALA A 365 61.92 -32.47 149.21
CA ALA A 365 62.99 -33.37 148.78
C ALA A 365 64.30 -32.62 148.42
N GLN A 366 64.21 -31.52 147.66
CA GLN A 366 65.38 -30.68 147.35
C GLN A 366 65.94 -29.93 148.57
N VAL A 367 65.08 -29.55 149.53
CA VAL A 367 65.51 -28.88 150.77
C VAL A 367 66.21 -29.85 151.72
N GLU A 368 65.82 -31.12 151.79
CA GLU A 368 66.52 -32.13 152.59
C GLU A 368 67.87 -32.51 151.97
N GLU A 369 67.93 -32.68 150.64
CA GLU A 369 69.20 -32.88 149.91
C GLU A 369 70.18 -31.72 150.17
N ARG A 370 69.72 -30.48 150.06
CA ARG A 370 70.53 -29.28 150.37
C ARG A 370 70.86 -29.12 151.86
N ARG A 371 69.98 -29.55 152.78
CA ARG A 371 70.26 -29.53 154.22
C ARG A 371 71.44 -30.43 154.56
N ASN A 372 71.46 -31.65 154.04
CA ASN A 372 72.55 -32.59 154.31
C ASN A 372 73.90 -32.03 153.82
N ALA A 373 73.95 -31.48 152.60
CA ALA A 373 75.15 -30.82 152.06
C ALA A 373 75.57 -29.57 152.87
N ALA A 374 74.60 -28.74 153.31
CA ALA A 374 74.90 -27.54 154.09
C ALA A 374 75.34 -27.84 155.53
N GLN A 375 74.88 -28.95 156.11
CA GLN A 375 75.30 -29.41 157.44
C GLN A 375 76.80 -29.79 157.43
N GLU A 376 77.26 -30.49 156.38
CA GLU A 376 78.67 -30.85 156.18
C GLU A 376 79.58 -29.61 156.02
N GLU A 377 79.13 -28.57 155.30
CA GLU A 377 79.87 -27.30 155.23
C GLU A 377 79.88 -26.53 156.56
N LEU A 378 78.76 -26.47 157.29
CA LEU A 378 78.61 -25.66 158.49
C LEU A 378 79.41 -26.21 159.69
N ASP A 379 79.52 -27.53 159.87
CA ASP A 379 80.43 -28.07 160.88
C ASP A 379 81.90 -27.84 160.49
N GLY A 380 82.19 -27.82 159.19
CA GLY A 380 83.44 -27.31 158.63
C GLY A 380 83.69 -25.80 158.84
N LEU A 381 82.67 -25.01 159.18
CA LEU A 381 82.76 -23.58 159.52
C LEU A 381 82.81 -23.35 161.05
N ASN A 382 82.09 -24.12 161.86
CA ASN A 382 82.20 -24.11 163.32
C ASN A 382 83.65 -24.37 163.76
N GLY A 383 84.34 -25.33 163.14
CA GLY A 383 85.78 -25.59 163.33
C GLY A 383 86.74 -24.47 162.88
N ARG A 384 86.23 -23.43 162.20
CA ARG A 384 86.95 -22.19 161.86
C ARG A 384 86.56 -21.03 162.80
N ILE A 385 85.29 -20.89 163.19
CA ILE A 385 84.82 -19.82 164.09
C ILE A 385 85.37 -19.98 165.51
N ALA A 386 85.51 -21.19 166.03
CA ALA A 386 86.17 -21.43 167.32
C ALA A 386 87.62 -20.87 167.36
N LYS A 387 88.33 -20.92 166.21
CA LYS A 387 89.69 -20.35 166.05
C LYS A 387 89.70 -18.83 165.91
N LEU A 388 88.55 -18.19 165.67
CA LEU A 388 88.36 -16.74 165.66
C LEU A 388 87.92 -16.20 167.02
N GLN A 389 87.05 -16.90 167.75
CA GLN A 389 86.68 -16.55 169.14
C GLN A 389 87.92 -16.49 170.05
N GLN A 390 88.85 -17.43 169.90
CA GLN A 390 90.14 -17.42 170.59
C GLN A 390 91.04 -16.21 170.22
N ARG A 391 90.76 -15.54 169.10
CA ARG A 391 91.53 -14.39 168.58
C ARG A 391 90.90 -13.05 168.99
N GLU A 392 89.57 -12.93 168.93
CA GLU A 392 88.85 -11.71 169.33
C GLU A 392 88.92 -11.42 170.84
N ALA A 393 89.03 -12.46 171.68
CA ALA A 393 89.35 -12.33 173.10
C ALA A 393 90.67 -11.57 173.38
N THR A 394 91.49 -11.31 172.36
CA THR A 394 92.73 -10.51 172.43
C THR A 394 92.52 -9.03 172.04
N ILE A 395 91.33 -8.65 171.55
CA ILE A 395 91.04 -7.32 170.97
C ILE A 395 90.15 -6.47 171.88
N THR A 396 89.14 -7.06 172.53
CA THR A 396 88.11 -6.32 173.31
C THR A 396 88.70 -5.48 174.46
N ALA A 397 89.90 -5.83 174.95
CA ALA A 397 90.52 -5.23 176.13
C ALA A 397 91.18 -3.83 175.93
N ARG A 398 90.83 -3.06 174.89
CA ARG A 398 91.65 -1.89 174.48
C ARG A 398 90.95 -0.62 173.98
N VAL A 399 89.61 -0.50 173.98
CA VAL A 399 88.91 0.64 173.33
C VAL A 399 87.83 1.34 174.18
N ASP A 400 87.37 0.76 175.29
CA ASP A 400 86.37 1.40 176.19
C ASP A 400 86.81 2.75 176.80
N GLU A 401 88.10 3.07 176.74
CA GLU A 401 88.72 4.19 177.45
C GLU A 401 88.45 5.59 176.84
N LEU A 402 87.93 5.68 175.61
CA LEU A 402 87.81 6.95 174.86
C LEU A 402 86.37 7.52 174.72
N ARG A 403 85.37 6.92 175.35
CA ARG A 403 83.93 7.20 175.06
C ARG A 403 83.33 8.49 175.67
N SER A 404 84.07 9.27 176.46
CA SER A 404 83.45 10.16 177.48
C SER A 404 83.55 11.69 177.30
N ILE A 405 84.28 12.22 176.30
CA ILE A 405 84.72 13.63 176.35
C ILE A 405 83.90 14.64 175.51
N PHE A 406 83.45 14.30 174.29
CA PHE A 406 83.22 15.34 173.26
C PHE A 406 81.82 16.00 173.21
N THR A 407 80.83 15.55 173.99
CA THR A 407 79.43 16.03 173.90
C THR A 407 79.16 17.39 174.59
N LYS A 408 80.13 18.31 174.61
CA LYS A 408 80.08 19.53 175.45
C LYS A 408 80.34 20.86 174.73
N SER A 409 80.44 20.89 173.39
CA SER A 409 80.88 22.09 172.67
C SER A 409 80.33 22.23 171.25
N PHE A 410 79.44 23.22 171.06
CA PHE A 410 79.03 23.83 169.77
C PHE A 410 78.35 22.89 168.73
N GLY A 411 77.65 23.40 167.71
CA GLY A 411 77.11 24.76 167.56
C GLY A 411 77.38 25.45 166.20
N ALA A 412 76.36 25.41 165.32
CA ALA A 412 76.12 26.29 164.17
C ALA A 412 77.11 26.29 162.98
N PHE A 413 76.66 26.90 161.87
CA PHE A 413 77.30 27.12 160.55
C PHE A 413 77.68 25.84 159.77
N ALA A 414 77.12 25.52 158.59
CA ALA A 414 76.82 26.28 157.35
C ALA A 414 78.05 26.56 156.47
N VAL A 415 77.83 26.82 155.16
CA VAL A 415 78.82 27.07 154.08
C VAL A 415 79.55 25.79 153.62
N ASP A 416 79.76 25.45 152.33
CA ASP A 416 79.20 25.85 151.00
C ASP A 416 79.85 24.91 149.93
N ASP A 417 79.63 25.21 148.64
CA ASP A 417 80.54 25.02 147.49
C ASP A 417 80.61 23.67 146.72
N ASP A 418 81.06 23.78 145.46
CA ASP A 418 80.98 22.82 144.33
C ASP A 418 81.99 21.66 144.35
N SER A 419 81.67 20.53 143.67
CA SER A 419 82.23 20.22 142.33
C SER A 419 82.04 18.77 141.81
N ASP A 420 81.75 18.67 140.50
CA ASP A 420 82.22 17.72 139.47
C ASP A 420 82.07 16.16 139.59
N ASP A 421 81.05 15.67 138.86
CA ASP A 421 81.20 14.94 137.55
C ASP A 421 80.90 13.40 137.44
N ALA A 422 80.47 13.04 136.21
CA ALA A 422 80.53 11.75 135.49
C ALA A 422 79.57 10.57 135.80
N ALA A 423 78.40 10.59 135.14
CA ALA A 423 77.76 9.48 134.36
C ALA A 423 77.34 8.14 135.05
N ALA A 424 76.32 7.36 134.59
CA ALA A 424 75.48 7.38 133.38
C ALA A 424 74.06 6.78 133.60
N SER A 425 73.19 6.91 132.58
CA SER A 425 71.86 6.29 132.29
C SER A 425 71.53 4.88 132.86
N GLN A 426 70.29 4.43 133.14
CA GLN A 426 68.88 4.95 133.13
C GLN A 426 67.96 3.87 133.81
N GLY A 427 66.61 3.94 133.97
CA GLY A 427 65.55 4.92 133.66
C GLY A 427 64.13 4.26 133.61
N ASP A 428 63.04 5.05 133.71
CA ASP A 428 61.58 4.79 133.49
C ASP A 428 60.85 3.57 134.15
N ALA A 429 59.77 3.62 134.97
CA ALA A 429 58.72 4.60 135.43
C ALA A 429 57.30 4.46 134.79
N THR A 430 56.14 4.74 135.44
CA THR A 430 55.73 5.28 136.79
C THR A 430 54.96 4.20 137.64
N ASP A 431 53.94 4.34 138.54
CA ASP A 431 52.98 5.36 139.11
C ASP A 431 52.60 4.94 140.58
N GLY A 432 51.56 5.34 141.36
CA GLY A 432 50.31 6.15 141.25
C GLY A 432 49.47 6.16 142.59
N GLY A 433 48.22 6.68 142.64
CA GLY A 433 47.36 6.78 143.88
C GLY A 433 45.90 7.32 143.64
N GLN A 434 44.99 7.64 144.60
CA GLN A 434 44.90 7.54 146.09
C GLN A 434 43.47 7.94 146.63
N ASP A 435 43.00 7.37 147.79
CA ASP A 435 41.85 7.78 148.69
C ASP A 435 40.38 7.86 148.16
N GLY A 436 39.28 7.98 148.96
CA GLY A 436 39.07 7.85 150.44
C GLY A 436 37.77 8.52 151.01
N GLY A 437 37.10 7.95 152.05
CA GLY A 437 35.99 8.59 152.86
C GLY A 437 34.55 7.96 152.80
N PRO A 438 33.59 8.21 153.75
CA PRO A 438 32.27 7.49 153.81
C PRO A 438 30.92 8.29 153.87
N ASP A 439 29.81 7.57 153.53
CA ASP A 439 28.33 7.74 153.82
C ASP A 439 27.40 8.82 153.13
N VAL A 440 26.78 8.54 151.93
CA VAL A 440 25.37 8.95 151.46
C VAL A 440 24.89 8.36 150.07
N PRO A 441 23.55 8.35 149.68
CA PRO A 441 22.96 7.86 148.39
C PRO A 441 21.96 8.83 147.64
N VAL A 442 20.97 8.34 146.81
CA VAL A 442 19.73 9.00 146.17
C VAL A 442 19.84 9.44 144.64
N VAL A 443 18.90 9.50 143.62
CA VAL A 443 17.51 9.06 143.10
C VAL A 443 17.30 9.72 141.67
N ASN A 444 16.38 9.54 140.64
CA ASN A 444 15.38 8.62 139.95
C ASN A 444 14.80 9.42 138.66
N THR A 445 13.87 9.12 137.69
CA THR A 445 13.09 8.03 136.95
C THR A 445 12.02 8.68 135.97
N VAL A 446 11.52 8.27 134.75
CA VAL A 446 11.86 7.27 133.66
C VAL A 446 11.54 7.69 132.16
N PRO A 447 10.28 7.88 131.63
CA PRO A 447 9.86 7.54 130.22
C PRO A 447 9.25 8.72 129.35
N ASP A 448 8.62 8.67 128.14
CA ASP A 448 8.04 7.67 127.14
C ASP A 448 7.76 8.03 125.56
N GLN A 449 7.62 8.66 124.35
CA GLN A 449 7.15 8.16 122.98
C GLN A 449 7.72 9.07 121.80
N ALA A 450 7.32 9.29 120.50
CA ALA A 450 6.16 9.06 119.55
C ALA A 450 6.56 9.16 118.01
N GLU A 451 5.60 9.30 117.05
CA GLU A 451 5.67 9.13 115.54
C GLU A 451 5.36 10.43 114.69
N ALA A 452 5.24 10.61 113.33
CA ALA A 452 5.19 9.87 112.01
C ALA A 452 5.83 10.74 110.84
N GLY A 453 5.62 10.75 109.47
CA GLY A 453 4.67 10.20 108.44
C GLY A 453 5.08 10.52 106.93
N GLU A 454 4.13 10.55 105.94
CA GLU A 454 4.29 10.37 104.43
C GLU A 454 3.99 11.65 103.50
N GLU A 455 3.86 11.76 102.13
CA GLU A 455 3.76 10.93 100.86
C GLU A 455 4.05 11.78 99.51
N ASP A 456 3.89 11.25 98.25
CA ASP A 456 4.25 11.82 96.87
C ASP A 456 3.04 12.00 95.85
N ASP A 457 3.00 12.28 94.50
CA ASP A 457 3.88 12.40 93.25
C ASP A 457 3.44 13.62 92.30
N GLU A 458 3.22 13.73 90.95
CA GLU A 458 3.15 12.94 89.66
C GLU A 458 3.10 13.87 88.36
N ARG A 459 3.18 13.33 87.08
CA ARG A 459 2.75 13.88 85.70
C ARG A 459 3.69 14.83 84.86
N SER A 460 3.57 15.07 83.52
CA SER A 460 3.05 14.38 82.27
C SER A 460 3.43 15.12 80.91
N GLU A 461 2.80 14.81 79.74
CA GLU A 461 2.88 15.41 78.34
C GLU A 461 4.14 15.15 77.44
N ASP A 462 4.33 15.50 76.12
CA ASP A 462 3.70 16.36 75.06
C ASP A 462 4.02 15.84 73.58
N GLN A 463 3.63 16.52 72.47
CA GLN A 463 3.87 16.18 71.02
C GLN A 463 4.72 17.18 70.18
N ARG A 464 5.32 16.72 69.05
CA ARG A 464 5.80 17.49 67.84
C ARG A 464 6.32 16.52 66.74
N GLU A 465 6.52 16.85 65.45
CA GLU A 465 6.31 18.07 64.62
C GLU A 465 5.98 17.67 63.14
N GLN A 466 5.87 18.63 62.20
CA GLN A 466 5.45 18.40 60.79
C GLN A 466 6.60 18.39 59.76
N GLY A 467 6.32 17.84 58.57
CA GLY A 467 7.11 17.96 57.34
C GLY A 467 6.25 17.76 56.09
#